data_AF-A0A1W9PTJ7-F1
#
_entry.id   AF-A0A1W9PTJ7-F1
#
_cell.length_a   1.000
_cell.length_b   1.000
_cell.length_c   1.000
_cell.angle_alpha   90.00
_cell.angle_beta   90.00
_cell.angle_gamma   90.00
#
_symmetry.space_group_name_H-M   'P 1'
#
loop_
_entity.id
_entity.type
_entity.pdbx_description
1 polymer ?
#
loop_
_entity_poly.entity_id
_entity_poly.type
_entity_poly.pdbx_seq_one_letter_code
_entity_poly.pdbx_strand_id
1 'polypeptide(L)'
;MNDDFKKQVNEKYKRALQKGERFWPDSIYKDLLVSFALFILLIGLATFVGVHPEPKVNPSDTTYIPRPEWYFLFLFEFLKYFPGHLEWVGASVIPGIAVVILIFLPLIDKNPSRYYAKRKFAIVTMSLIVIGMVFLTFKAVAATPPQAESDIAGTISEQIVLGQDLYSLQCVECHGPDGEGGEIVGVEGLDGVFVKSISSADEMYTRNDGSLFEIISYGQPNLGMTPFGGAYGGELSPSEIEYIVAFMRYTWDDRAEIPADAAAASAIPALAEGEVPSYEAHISAITKRYCISCHREGKENNDYLMGSYAEIINGGKNAPNIVAGDMNSILLQTIQGAELTGADGEIIHIMPPSGKPLKDEYIDVFIRWVEAGMPETADEAAALGTNGASEPTEAEVEETPAP
;
A
#
# COMPACT_ATOMS: atom_id res chain seq x y z
N MET A 1 -50.25 -56.67 2.89
CA MET A 1 -49.26 -55.78 3.54
C MET A 1 -49.66 -55.70 5.00
N ASN A 2 -48.88 -56.31 5.90
CA ASN A 2 -49.30 -56.78 7.22
C ASN A 2 -49.64 -55.61 8.19
N ASP A 3 -50.82 -55.60 8.80
CA ASP A 3 -51.29 -54.49 9.67
C ASP A 3 -50.43 -54.31 10.93
N ASP A 4 -49.81 -55.39 11.41
CA ASP A 4 -48.85 -55.33 12.53
C ASP A 4 -47.58 -54.55 12.19
N PHE A 5 -47.13 -54.60 10.94
CA PHE A 5 -45.98 -53.82 10.48
C PHE A 5 -46.31 -52.32 10.49
N LYS A 6 -47.52 -51.93 10.08
CA LYS A 6 -47.99 -50.54 10.15
C LYS A 6 -48.07 -50.03 11.59
N LYS A 7 -48.55 -50.86 12.53
CA LYS A 7 -48.59 -50.50 13.96
C LYS A 7 -47.20 -50.27 14.54
N GLN A 8 -46.25 -51.18 14.28
CA GLN A 8 -44.87 -51.03 14.75
C GLN A 8 -44.19 -49.77 14.20
N VAL A 9 -44.37 -49.47 12.92
CA VAL A 9 -43.81 -48.25 12.31
C VAL A 9 -44.43 -47.00 12.93
N ASN A 10 -45.74 -46.96 13.14
CA ASN A 10 -46.43 -45.83 13.76
C ASN A 10 -46.03 -45.60 15.23
N GLU A 11 -45.84 -46.65 16.02
CA GLU A 11 -45.34 -46.50 17.40
C GLU A 11 -43.90 -46.01 17.43
N LYS A 12 -43.05 -46.51 16.54
CA LYS A 12 -41.66 -46.06 16.42
C LYS A 12 -41.59 -44.59 15.97
N TYR A 13 -42.49 -44.18 15.06
CA TYR A 13 -42.66 -42.79 14.63
C TYR A 13 -43.14 -41.88 15.77
N LYS A 14 -44.14 -42.31 16.55
CA LYS A 14 -44.61 -41.57 17.73
C LYS A 14 -43.53 -41.42 18.81
N ARG A 15 -42.74 -42.46 19.07
CA ARG A 15 -41.57 -42.37 19.98
C ARG A 15 -40.48 -41.43 19.45
N ALA A 16 -40.26 -41.36 18.13
CA ALA A 16 -39.31 -40.45 17.53
C ALA A 16 -39.80 -38.99 17.58
N LEU A 17 -41.10 -38.75 17.36
CA LEU A 17 -41.74 -37.43 17.53
C LEU A 17 -41.63 -36.92 18.97
N GLN A 18 -41.77 -37.79 19.97
CA GLN A 18 -41.57 -37.43 21.39
C GLN A 18 -40.11 -37.09 21.73
N LYS A 19 -39.17 -37.44 20.86
CA LYS A 19 -37.73 -37.15 21.00
C LYS A 19 -37.26 -35.98 20.14
N GLY A 20 -38.11 -35.47 19.24
CA GLY A 20 -37.75 -34.41 18.30
C GLY A 20 -37.82 -33.02 18.94
N GLU A 21 -36.81 -32.19 18.67
CA GLU A 21 -36.84 -30.76 19.01
C GLU A 21 -37.96 -30.04 18.27
N ARG A 22 -38.53 -29.02 18.90
CA ARG A 22 -39.54 -28.18 18.25
C ARG A 22 -38.83 -27.26 17.26
N PHE A 23 -39.36 -27.17 16.06
CA PHE A 23 -38.86 -26.25 15.04
C PHE A 23 -38.83 -24.80 15.56
N TRP A 24 -39.92 -24.37 16.20
CA TRP A 24 -39.99 -23.12 16.95
C TRP A 24 -40.28 -23.42 18.43
N PRO A 25 -39.51 -22.88 19.38
CA PRO A 25 -38.43 -21.89 19.20
C PRO A 25 -37.02 -22.52 19.07
N ASP A 26 -36.86 -23.81 19.37
CA ASP A 26 -35.55 -24.40 19.68
C ASP A 26 -34.60 -24.42 18.47
N SER A 27 -35.06 -24.88 17.30
CA SER A 27 -34.21 -24.94 16.10
C SER A 27 -33.89 -23.54 15.55
N ILE A 28 -34.88 -22.66 15.47
CA ILE A 28 -34.68 -21.28 15.00
C ILE A 28 -33.71 -20.51 15.90
N TYR A 29 -33.77 -20.70 17.21
CA TYR A 29 -32.82 -20.06 18.12
C TYR A 29 -31.37 -20.51 17.86
N LYS A 30 -31.15 -21.80 17.62
CA LYS A 30 -29.83 -22.32 17.25
C LYS A 30 -29.36 -21.80 15.89
N ASP A 31 -30.24 -21.77 14.90
CA ASP A 31 -29.93 -21.24 13.57
C ASP A 31 -29.58 -19.76 13.64
N LEU A 32 -30.29 -18.98 14.45
CA LEU A 32 -29.99 -17.57 14.68
C LEU A 32 -28.62 -17.41 15.36
N LEU A 33 -28.33 -18.21 16.39
CA LEU A 33 -27.06 -18.15 17.12
C LEU A 33 -25.89 -18.48 16.19
N VAL A 34 -26.00 -19.57 15.41
CA VAL A 34 -24.94 -20.00 14.47
C VAL A 34 -24.77 -19.00 13.32
N SER A 35 -25.86 -18.53 12.71
CA SER A 35 -25.79 -17.55 11.61
C SER A 35 -25.24 -16.20 12.08
N PHE A 36 -25.62 -15.75 13.28
CA PHE A 36 -25.07 -14.54 13.87
C PHE A 36 -23.59 -14.69 14.23
N ALA A 37 -23.18 -15.85 14.76
CA ALA A 37 -21.76 -16.13 15.02
C ALA A 37 -20.94 -16.15 13.72
N LEU A 38 -21.45 -16.75 12.65
CA LEU A 38 -20.81 -16.72 11.33
C LEU A 38 -20.74 -15.29 10.76
N PHE A 39 -21.79 -14.49 10.96
CA PHE A 39 -21.80 -13.09 10.51
C PHE A 39 -20.74 -12.26 11.23
N ILE A 40 -20.61 -12.40 12.55
CA ILE A 40 -19.54 -11.75 13.33
C ILE A 40 -18.17 -12.24 12.88
N LEU A 41 -18.02 -13.55 12.64
CA LEU A 41 -16.76 -14.11 12.13
C LEU A 41 -16.37 -13.50 10.79
N LEU A 42 -17.32 -13.35 9.85
CA LEU A 42 -17.07 -12.74 8.55
C LEU A 42 -16.71 -11.25 8.67
N ILE A 43 -17.37 -10.49 9.54
CA ILE A 43 -17.00 -9.10 9.83
C ILE A 43 -15.60 -9.03 10.45
N GLY A 44 -15.29 -9.93 11.39
CA GLY A 44 -13.96 -10.00 12.01
C GLY A 44 -12.88 -10.31 10.97
N LEU A 45 -13.10 -11.29 10.09
CA LEU A 45 -12.16 -11.58 9.00
C LEU A 45 -12.02 -10.38 8.05
N ALA A 46 -13.13 -9.74 7.66
CA ALA A 46 -13.07 -8.58 6.77
C ALA A 46 -12.36 -7.37 7.39
N THR A 47 -12.46 -7.18 8.70
CA THR A 47 -11.88 -6.02 9.41
C THR A 47 -10.42 -6.24 9.83
N PHE A 48 -10.06 -7.46 10.25
CA PHE A 48 -8.71 -7.76 10.76
C PHE A 48 -7.77 -8.41 9.74
N VAL A 49 -8.32 -9.17 8.77
CA VAL A 49 -7.52 -9.81 7.71
C VAL A 49 -7.57 -8.99 6.42
N GLY A 50 -8.66 -8.24 6.20
CA GLY A 50 -8.85 -7.44 5.00
C GLY A 50 -9.07 -8.28 3.73
N VAL A 51 -9.36 -7.60 2.63
CA VAL A 51 -9.36 -8.19 1.28
C VAL A 51 -8.06 -7.75 0.62
N HIS A 52 -7.34 -8.67 -0.01
CA HIS A 52 -6.12 -8.32 -0.73
C HIS A 52 -6.52 -7.43 -1.92
N PRO A 53 -6.00 -6.20 -2.02
CA PRO A 53 -6.31 -5.33 -3.14
C PRO A 53 -5.66 -5.89 -4.41
N GLU A 54 -6.47 -6.12 -5.44
CA GLU A 54 -5.99 -6.53 -6.75
C GLU A 54 -5.76 -5.30 -7.63
N PRO A 55 -4.73 -5.32 -8.52
CA PRO A 55 -4.49 -4.22 -9.42
C PRO A 55 -5.69 -4.05 -10.36
N LYS A 56 -5.98 -2.79 -10.70
CA LYS A 56 -7.02 -2.50 -11.67
C LYS A 56 -6.69 -3.14 -13.01
N VAL A 57 -7.70 -3.70 -13.67
CA VAL A 57 -7.53 -4.42 -14.93
C VAL A 57 -6.88 -3.52 -15.99
N ASN A 58 -5.68 -3.90 -16.46
CA ASN A 58 -4.99 -3.25 -17.57
C ASN A 58 -4.91 -4.22 -18.78
N PRO A 59 -5.60 -3.94 -19.90
CA PRO A 59 -5.56 -4.78 -21.09
C PRO A 59 -4.18 -4.90 -21.76
N SER A 60 -3.26 -3.98 -21.45
CA SER A 60 -1.91 -3.93 -22.02
C SER A 60 -0.84 -4.53 -21.12
N ASP A 61 -1.20 -4.98 -19.90
CA ASP A 61 -0.29 -5.69 -19.02
C ASP A 61 -0.15 -7.16 -19.43
N THR A 62 1.06 -7.55 -19.83
CA THR A 62 1.41 -8.93 -20.23
C THR A 62 2.09 -9.71 -19.11
N THR A 63 2.37 -9.06 -17.97
CA THR A 63 3.04 -9.64 -16.81
C THR A 63 2.05 -10.23 -15.79
N TYR A 64 0.79 -9.82 -15.85
CA TYR A 64 -0.28 -10.40 -15.04
C TYR A 64 -0.49 -11.89 -15.32
N ILE A 65 -0.34 -12.73 -14.30
CA ILE A 65 -0.67 -14.17 -14.38
C ILE A 65 -2.14 -14.34 -14.01
N PRO A 66 -3.05 -14.62 -14.97
CA PRO A 66 -4.46 -14.80 -14.67
C PRO A 66 -4.68 -16.09 -13.87
N ARG A 67 -5.02 -15.93 -12.59
CA ARG A 67 -5.42 -17.03 -11.71
C ARG A 67 -6.91 -16.95 -11.40
N PRO A 68 -7.62 -18.09 -11.39
CA PRO A 68 -8.98 -18.12 -10.88
C PRO A 68 -8.99 -18.12 -9.35
N GLU A 69 -10.14 -17.77 -8.81
CA GLU A 69 -10.43 -17.78 -7.37
C GLU A 69 -10.13 -19.13 -6.70
N TRP A 70 -9.84 -19.10 -5.39
CA TRP A 70 -9.38 -20.26 -4.63
C TRP A 70 -10.29 -21.49 -4.73
N TYR A 71 -11.61 -21.27 -4.83
CA TYR A 71 -12.62 -22.33 -4.97
C TYR A 71 -12.64 -22.98 -6.37
N PHE A 72 -11.92 -22.43 -7.36
CA PHE A 72 -11.76 -23.00 -8.71
C PHE A 72 -10.35 -23.55 -8.98
N LEU A 73 -9.40 -23.40 -8.07
CA LEU A 73 -8.02 -23.86 -8.27
C LEU A 73 -7.91 -25.35 -8.58
N PHE A 74 -8.72 -26.21 -7.94
CA PHE A 74 -8.73 -27.64 -8.24
C PHE A 74 -9.12 -27.94 -9.69
N LEU A 75 -10.07 -27.17 -10.24
CA LEU A 75 -10.53 -27.31 -11.61
C LEU A 75 -9.47 -26.78 -12.58
N PHE A 76 -8.85 -25.66 -12.26
CA PHE A 76 -7.74 -25.11 -13.03
C PHE A 76 -6.58 -26.10 -13.17
N GLU A 77 -6.14 -26.70 -12.06
CA GLU A 77 -5.09 -27.73 -12.10
C GLU A 77 -5.56 -29.00 -12.82
N PHE A 78 -6.82 -29.38 -12.68
CA PHE A 78 -7.40 -30.50 -13.43
C PHE A 78 -7.38 -30.27 -14.95
N LEU A 79 -7.62 -29.05 -15.41
CA LEU A 79 -7.63 -28.72 -16.84
C LEU A 79 -6.25 -28.82 -17.49
N LYS A 80 -5.16 -28.66 -16.73
CA LYS A 80 -3.80 -28.87 -17.24
C LYS A 80 -3.57 -30.29 -17.78
N TYR A 81 -4.36 -31.27 -17.35
CA TYR A 81 -4.28 -32.65 -17.85
C TYR A 81 -5.06 -32.86 -19.17
N PHE A 82 -5.78 -31.86 -19.68
CA PHE A 82 -6.58 -31.92 -20.91
C PHE A 82 -6.11 -30.91 -21.97
N PRO A 83 -4.91 -31.09 -22.57
CA PRO A 83 -4.38 -30.11 -23.53
C PRO A 83 -5.13 -30.09 -24.87
N GLY A 84 -5.30 -28.88 -25.43
CA GLY A 84 -5.77 -28.65 -26.80
C GLY A 84 -7.27 -28.88 -26.97
N HIS A 85 -7.66 -29.65 -28.00
CA HIS A 85 -9.07 -29.87 -28.36
C HIS A 85 -9.92 -30.60 -27.31
N LEU A 86 -9.32 -31.12 -26.24
CA LEU A 86 -10.00 -31.82 -25.15
C LEU A 86 -10.32 -30.91 -23.95
N GLU A 87 -9.87 -29.65 -23.96
CA GLU A 87 -10.07 -28.72 -22.84
C GLU A 87 -11.55 -28.51 -22.51
N TRP A 88 -12.41 -28.35 -23.53
CA TRP A 88 -13.86 -28.21 -23.35
C TRP A 88 -14.51 -29.43 -22.69
N VAL A 89 -13.94 -30.63 -22.89
CA VAL A 89 -14.40 -31.87 -22.25
C VAL A 89 -14.09 -31.82 -20.76
N GLY A 90 -12.86 -31.41 -20.41
CA GLY A 90 -12.44 -31.23 -19.03
C GLY A 90 -13.23 -30.14 -18.31
N ALA A 91 -13.48 -29.01 -18.98
CA ALA A 91 -14.09 -27.83 -18.36
C ALA A 91 -15.60 -27.91 -18.22
N SER A 92 -16.30 -28.46 -19.22
CA SER A 92 -17.77 -28.40 -19.27
C SER A 92 -18.43 -29.77 -19.18
N VAL A 93 -17.88 -30.78 -19.86
CA VAL A 93 -18.53 -32.10 -19.95
C VAL A 93 -18.37 -32.88 -18.64
N ILE A 94 -17.15 -32.96 -18.09
CA ILE A 94 -16.90 -33.75 -16.87
C ILE A 94 -17.66 -33.17 -15.66
N PRO A 95 -17.58 -31.86 -15.35
CA PRO A 95 -18.38 -31.27 -14.27
C PRO A 95 -19.89 -31.41 -14.54
N GLY A 96 -20.33 -31.23 -15.79
CA GLY A 96 -21.73 -31.43 -16.18
C GLY A 96 -22.22 -32.84 -15.90
N ILE A 97 -21.46 -33.87 -16.27
CA ILE A 97 -21.77 -35.27 -15.96
C ILE A 97 -21.79 -35.50 -14.46
N ALA A 98 -20.85 -34.93 -13.69
CA ALA A 98 -20.83 -35.07 -12.24
C ALA A 98 -22.11 -34.49 -11.60
N VAL A 99 -22.57 -33.32 -12.05
CA VAL A 99 -23.83 -32.71 -11.59
C VAL A 99 -25.03 -33.58 -11.97
N VAL A 100 -25.07 -34.12 -13.19
CA VAL A 100 -26.13 -35.05 -13.61
C VAL A 100 -26.12 -36.30 -12.72
N ILE A 101 -24.96 -36.89 -12.43
CA ILE A 101 -24.83 -38.03 -11.52
C ILE A 101 -25.35 -37.67 -10.11
N LEU A 102 -25.06 -36.47 -9.61
CA LEU A 102 -25.57 -36.00 -8.30
C LEU A 102 -27.09 -35.82 -8.30
N ILE A 103 -27.68 -35.30 -9.38
CA ILE A 103 -29.14 -35.18 -9.55
C ILE A 103 -29.81 -36.56 -9.57
N PHE A 104 -29.21 -37.51 -10.29
CA PHE A 104 -29.73 -38.88 -10.40
C PHE A 104 -29.25 -39.78 -9.25
N LEU A 105 -28.47 -39.27 -8.29
CA LEU A 105 -27.97 -40.01 -7.13
C LEU A 105 -29.10 -40.70 -6.34
N PRO A 106 -30.27 -40.07 -6.09
CA PRO A 106 -31.37 -40.74 -5.38
C PRO A 106 -31.93 -41.98 -6.10
N LEU A 107 -31.74 -42.07 -7.42
CA LEU A 107 -32.20 -43.19 -8.26
C LEU A 107 -31.11 -44.26 -8.41
N ILE A 108 -29.84 -43.84 -8.39
CA ILE A 108 -28.66 -44.71 -8.47
C ILE A 108 -28.38 -45.39 -7.11
N ASP A 109 -28.44 -44.63 -6.00
CA ASP A 109 -28.25 -45.14 -4.64
C ASP A 109 -29.53 -45.80 -4.12
N LYS A 110 -29.70 -47.09 -4.43
CA LYS A 110 -30.81 -47.92 -3.97
C LYS A 110 -30.66 -48.41 -2.52
N ASN A 111 -29.71 -47.88 -1.73
CA ASN A 111 -29.47 -48.35 -0.37
C ASN A 111 -30.68 -48.07 0.54
N PRO A 112 -31.28 -49.11 1.17
CA PRO A 112 -32.46 -48.95 2.01
C PRO A 112 -32.18 -48.19 3.33
N SER A 113 -30.92 -48.02 3.73
CA SER A 113 -30.55 -47.24 4.92
C SER A 113 -30.45 -45.74 4.62
N ARG A 114 -31.16 -44.92 5.39
CA ARG A 114 -31.04 -43.44 5.35
C ARG A 114 -29.93 -42.88 6.24
N TYR A 115 -29.41 -43.68 7.18
CA TYR A 115 -28.34 -43.22 8.07
C TYR A 115 -27.01 -43.15 7.32
N TYR A 116 -26.36 -41.97 7.31
CA TYR A 116 -25.17 -41.68 6.50
C TYR A 116 -24.06 -42.73 6.73
N ALA A 117 -23.72 -43.06 7.97
CA ALA A 117 -22.60 -43.96 8.27
C ALA A 117 -22.77 -45.40 7.74
N LYS A 118 -24.00 -45.80 7.37
CA LYS A 118 -24.27 -47.10 6.76
C LYS A 118 -24.13 -47.08 5.23
N ARG A 119 -23.98 -45.91 4.62
CA ARG A 119 -23.76 -45.71 3.17
C ARG A 119 -22.27 -45.65 2.86
N LYS A 120 -21.55 -46.73 3.20
CA LYS A 120 -20.09 -46.79 3.05
C LYS A 120 -19.63 -46.45 1.62
N PHE A 121 -20.33 -46.95 0.60
CA PHE A 121 -19.99 -46.66 -0.79
C PHE A 121 -20.09 -45.16 -1.12
N ALA A 122 -21.23 -44.53 -0.85
CA ALA A 122 -21.43 -43.11 -1.12
C ALA A 122 -20.45 -42.22 -0.33
N ILE A 123 -20.20 -42.54 0.95
CA ILE A 123 -19.22 -41.82 1.77
C ILE A 123 -17.83 -41.97 1.18
N VAL A 124 -17.39 -43.20 0.86
CA VAL A 124 -16.05 -43.42 0.30
C VAL A 124 -15.88 -42.68 -1.02
N THR A 125 -16.86 -42.74 -1.93
CA THR A 125 -16.79 -42.02 -3.20
C THR A 125 -16.75 -40.50 -3.00
N MET A 126 -17.61 -39.93 -2.15
CA MET A 126 -17.59 -38.49 -1.87
C MET A 126 -16.31 -38.05 -1.18
N SER A 127 -15.80 -38.83 -0.22
CA SER A 127 -14.51 -38.56 0.43
C SER A 127 -13.36 -38.57 -0.57
N LEU A 128 -13.33 -39.53 -1.51
CA LEU A 128 -12.30 -39.56 -2.57
C LEU A 128 -12.37 -38.33 -3.48
N ILE A 129 -13.58 -37.87 -3.83
CA ILE A 129 -13.76 -36.64 -4.62
C ILE A 129 -13.22 -35.43 -3.86
N VAL A 130 -13.60 -35.25 -2.59
CA VAL A 130 -13.14 -34.12 -1.76
C VAL A 130 -11.62 -34.17 -1.56
N ILE A 131 -11.04 -35.34 -1.26
CA ILE A 131 -9.59 -35.50 -1.13
C ILE A 131 -8.89 -35.15 -2.46
N GLY A 132 -9.44 -35.58 -3.59
CA GLY A 132 -8.95 -35.22 -4.92
C GLY A 132 -8.99 -33.71 -5.19
N MET A 133 -10.08 -33.03 -4.82
CA MET A 133 -10.20 -31.58 -4.93
C MET A 133 -9.16 -30.87 -4.09
N VAL A 134 -9.01 -31.24 -2.81
CA VAL A 134 -8.00 -30.64 -1.91
C VAL A 134 -6.58 -30.88 -2.42
N PHE A 135 -6.28 -32.09 -2.91
CA PHE A 135 -4.99 -32.41 -3.48
C PHE A 135 -4.67 -31.57 -4.72
N LEU A 136 -5.64 -31.42 -5.64
CA LEU A 136 -5.48 -30.61 -6.84
C LEU A 136 -5.34 -29.12 -6.50
N THR A 137 -6.10 -28.60 -5.52
CA THR A 137 -5.92 -27.23 -5.03
C THR A 137 -4.51 -27.03 -4.47
N PHE A 138 -4.01 -27.95 -3.64
CA PHE A 138 -2.66 -27.85 -3.09
C PHE A 138 -1.60 -27.88 -4.19
N LYS A 139 -1.76 -28.76 -5.19
CA LYS A 139 -0.89 -28.79 -6.36
C LYS A 139 -0.94 -27.49 -7.16
N ALA A 140 -2.13 -26.91 -7.35
CA ALA A 140 -2.30 -25.64 -8.04
C ALA A 140 -1.49 -24.53 -7.33
N VAL A 141 -1.62 -24.44 -6.00
CA VAL A 141 -0.89 -23.46 -5.19
C VAL A 141 0.61 -23.70 -5.26
N ALA A 142 1.08 -24.94 -5.13
CA ALA A 142 2.50 -25.27 -5.12
C ALA A 142 3.18 -25.13 -6.49
N ALA A 143 2.46 -25.37 -7.59
CA ALA A 143 3.02 -25.33 -8.94
C ALA A 143 3.06 -23.92 -9.54
N THR A 144 2.36 -22.95 -8.93
CA THR A 144 2.26 -21.60 -9.47
C THR A 144 3.14 -20.69 -8.64
N PRO A 145 4.13 -19.98 -9.23
CA PRO A 145 4.91 -19.01 -8.48
C PRO A 145 3.96 -17.98 -7.84
N PRO A 146 4.25 -17.46 -6.64
CA PRO A 146 3.51 -16.32 -6.11
C PRO A 146 3.55 -15.21 -7.16
N GLN A 147 2.42 -14.54 -7.37
CA GLN A 147 2.46 -13.29 -8.11
C GLN A 147 3.44 -12.41 -7.32
N ALA A 148 4.24 -11.57 -7.97
CA ALA A 148 4.77 -10.45 -7.22
C ALA A 148 3.53 -9.76 -6.64
N GLU A 149 3.31 -9.90 -5.33
CA GLU A 149 2.46 -8.99 -4.57
C GLU A 149 3.13 -7.65 -4.81
N SER A 150 2.67 -6.93 -5.83
CA SER A 150 2.74 -5.49 -5.79
C SER A 150 2.07 -5.16 -4.47
N ASP A 151 2.83 -4.65 -3.50
CA ASP A 151 2.31 -4.08 -2.27
C ASP A 151 1.38 -2.95 -2.69
N ILE A 152 0.14 -3.32 -2.99
CA ILE A 152 -0.84 -2.39 -3.53
C ILE A 152 -1.38 -1.65 -2.34
N ALA A 153 -1.15 -0.33 -2.34
CA ALA A 153 -1.62 0.53 -1.28
C ALA A 153 -3.14 0.41 -1.14
N GLY A 154 -3.56 -0.09 0.03
CA GLY A 154 -4.96 -0.40 0.31
C GLY A 154 -5.77 0.83 0.69
N THR A 155 -5.11 1.94 1.04
CA THR A 155 -5.73 3.20 1.47
C THR A 155 -5.27 4.37 0.60
N ILE A 156 -6.10 5.41 0.49
CA ILE A 156 -5.75 6.62 -0.29
C ILE A 156 -4.50 7.30 0.30
N SER A 157 -4.39 7.35 1.63
CA SER A 157 -3.21 7.90 2.32
C SER A 157 -1.92 7.18 1.93
N GLU A 158 -1.95 5.85 1.89
CA GLU A 158 -0.80 5.03 1.49
C GLU A 158 -0.45 5.22 0.01
N GLN A 159 -1.47 5.32 -0.87
CA GLN A 159 -1.26 5.61 -2.30
C GLN A 159 -0.57 6.96 -2.50
N ILE A 160 -0.96 7.97 -1.73
CA ILE A 160 -0.35 9.30 -1.80
C ILE A 160 1.12 9.27 -1.35
N VAL A 161 1.43 8.60 -0.25
CA VAL A 161 2.82 8.52 0.27
C VAL A 161 3.71 7.75 -0.69
N LEU A 162 3.28 6.58 -1.16
CA LEU A 162 4.03 5.83 -2.17
C LEU A 162 4.15 6.61 -3.49
N GLY A 163 3.09 7.31 -3.88
CA GLY A 163 3.07 8.17 -5.06
C GLY A 163 4.06 9.31 -4.97
N GLN A 164 4.19 9.94 -3.79
CA GLN A 164 5.19 10.98 -3.54
C GLN A 164 6.60 10.41 -3.68
N ASP A 165 6.89 9.28 -3.03
CA ASP A 165 8.23 8.66 -3.07
C ASP A 165 8.62 8.30 -4.52
N LEU A 166 7.69 7.73 -5.29
CA LEU A 166 7.89 7.44 -6.71
C LEU A 166 8.08 8.72 -7.55
N TYR A 167 7.27 9.75 -7.31
CA TYR A 167 7.38 11.03 -8.00
C TYR A 167 8.74 11.70 -7.73
N SER A 168 9.21 11.68 -6.48
CA SER A 168 10.52 12.18 -6.09
C SER A 168 11.67 11.45 -6.79
N LEU A 169 11.51 10.15 -7.02
CA LEU A 169 12.54 9.37 -7.69
C LEU A 169 12.55 9.57 -9.22
N GLN A 170 11.38 9.68 -9.85
CA GLN A 170 11.24 9.57 -11.30
C GLN A 170 10.89 10.88 -12.01
N CYS A 171 10.34 11.87 -11.31
CA CYS A 171 9.72 13.05 -11.94
C CYS A 171 10.37 14.38 -11.54
N VAL A 172 10.88 14.49 -10.31
CA VAL A 172 11.36 15.77 -9.74
C VAL A 172 12.51 16.40 -10.53
N GLU A 173 13.37 15.59 -11.13
CA GLU A 173 14.53 16.09 -11.89
C GLU A 173 14.13 17.00 -13.07
N CYS A 174 12.94 16.79 -13.64
CA CYS A 174 12.40 17.61 -14.73
C CYS A 174 11.22 18.50 -14.32
N HIS A 175 10.37 18.03 -13.39
CA HIS A 175 9.13 18.72 -13.01
C HIS A 175 9.23 19.53 -11.72
N GLY A 176 10.30 19.39 -10.96
CA GLY A 176 10.44 19.98 -9.64
C GLY A 176 9.63 19.24 -8.55
N PRO A 177 9.98 19.44 -7.27
CA PRO A 177 9.36 18.75 -6.13
C PRO A 177 7.89 19.11 -5.90
N ASP A 178 7.44 20.27 -6.40
CA ASP A 178 6.06 20.74 -6.32
C ASP A 178 5.40 20.81 -7.71
N GLY A 179 5.95 20.14 -8.72
CA GLY A 179 5.42 20.14 -10.08
C GLY A 179 5.46 21.51 -10.76
N GLU A 180 6.26 22.45 -10.25
CA GLU A 180 6.36 23.80 -10.74
C GLU A 180 7.01 23.91 -12.13
N GLY A 181 7.71 22.86 -12.57
CA GLY A 181 8.52 22.85 -13.79
C GLY A 181 9.66 23.86 -13.73
N GLY A 182 10.12 24.30 -14.90
CA GLY A 182 11.25 25.22 -15.02
C GLY A 182 12.27 24.73 -16.04
N GLU A 183 13.43 25.37 -16.03
CA GLU A 183 14.57 24.97 -16.86
C GLU A 183 15.21 23.70 -16.27
N ILE A 184 15.30 22.64 -17.06
CA ILE A 184 16.01 21.42 -16.70
C ILE A 184 17.52 21.71 -16.72
N VAL A 185 18.21 21.30 -15.66
CA VAL A 185 19.67 21.45 -15.53
C VAL A 185 20.23 20.21 -14.84
N GLY A 186 21.27 19.63 -15.42
CA GLY A 186 21.95 18.43 -14.94
C GLY A 186 21.40 17.13 -15.53
N VAL A 187 20.53 17.20 -16.55
CA VAL A 187 19.98 16.02 -17.23
C VAL A 187 20.57 15.93 -18.63
N GLU A 188 21.32 14.85 -18.86
CA GLU A 188 22.00 14.63 -20.13
C GLU A 188 21.02 14.70 -21.31
N GLY A 189 21.23 15.66 -22.21
CA GLY A 189 20.42 15.84 -23.42
C GLY A 189 19.16 16.69 -23.25
N LEU A 190 18.83 17.15 -22.04
CA LEU A 190 17.68 18.03 -21.77
C LEU A 190 18.06 19.33 -21.06
N ASP A 191 19.36 19.60 -20.85
CA ASP A 191 19.83 20.86 -20.29
C ASP A 191 19.32 22.09 -21.07
N GLY A 192 18.73 23.05 -20.35
CA GLY A 192 18.15 24.26 -20.91
C GLY A 192 16.74 24.10 -21.50
N VAL A 193 16.16 22.89 -21.45
CA VAL A 193 14.77 22.66 -21.86
C VAL A 193 13.84 23.17 -20.78
N PHE A 194 12.88 24.01 -21.16
CA PHE A 194 11.89 24.56 -20.24
C PHE A 194 10.63 23.69 -20.18
N VAL A 195 10.31 23.16 -19.01
CA VAL A 195 9.12 22.35 -18.74
C VAL A 195 8.04 23.22 -18.10
N LYS A 196 6.81 23.12 -18.61
CA LYS A 196 5.64 23.80 -18.02
C LYS A 196 5.32 23.20 -16.65
N SER A 197 4.83 24.04 -15.73
CA SER A 197 4.25 23.58 -14.47
C SER A 197 3.09 22.60 -14.70
N ILE A 198 3.25 21.40 -14.16
CA ILE A 198 2.23 20.35 -14.14
C ILE A 198 1.30 20.46 -12.94
N SER A 199 1.71 21.18 -11.89
CA SER A 199 0.87 21.50 -10.72
C SER A 199 -0.04 22.71 -10.92
N SER A 200 0.05 23.38 -12.08
CA SER A 200 -0.81 24.53 -12.38
C SER A 200 -2.29 24.14 -12.46
N ALA A 201 -3.17 25.06 -12.08
CA ALA A 201 -4.62 24.86 -12.18
C ALA A 201 -5.08 24.54 -13.62
N ASP A 202 -4.38 25.04 -14.64
CA ASP A 202 -4.68 24.72 -16.04
C ASP A 202 -4.50 23.22 -16.34
N GLU A 203 -3.42 22.61 -15.83
CA GLU A 203 -3.19 21.16 -15.99
C GLU A 203 -4.11 20.34 -15.09
N MET A 204 -4.18 20.68 -13.79
CA MET A 204 -5.01 19.94 -12.85
C MET A 204 -6.50 20.01 -13.22
N TYR A 205 -6.99 21.12 -13.76
CA TYR A 205 -8.41 21.27 -14.05
C TYR A 205 -8.85 20.65 -15.37
N THR A 206 -7.96 20.59 -16.37
CA THR A 206 -8.30 20.13 -17.72
C THR A 206 -8.00 18.66 -17.96
N ARG A 207 -7.06 18.08 -17.20
CA ARG A 207 -6.76 16.65 -17.27
C ARG A 207 -7.65 15.91 -16.29
N ASN A 208 -8.05 14.68 -16.64
CA ASN A 208 -8.62 13.72 -15.68
C ASN A 208 -7.56 12.66 -15.31
N ASP A 209 -7.83 11.83 -14.30
CA ASP A 209 -6.86 10.85 -13.78
C ASP A 209 -6.37 9.88 -14.87
N GLY A 210 -7.28 9.41 -15.72
CA GLY A 210 -6.92 8.56 -16.86
C GLY A 210 -6.01 9.27 -17.87
N SER A 211 -6.21 10.56 -18.10
CA SER A 211 -5.33 11.33 -19.00
C SER A 211 -3.93 11.49 -18.41
N LEU A 212 -3.82 11.74 -17.11
CA LEU A 212 -2.53 11.81 -16.42
C LEU A 212 -1.83 10.45 -16.43
N PHE A 213 -2.57 9.38 -16.15
CA PHE A 213 -2.07 8.01 -16.24
C PHE A 213 -1.49 7.70 -17.62
N GLU A 214 -2.22 7.99 -18.71
CA GLU A 214 -1.76 7.73 -20.08
C GLU A 214 -0.55 8.59 -20.46
N ILE A 215 -0.51 9.85 -20.03
CA ILE A 215 0.66 10.73 -20.24
C ILE A 215 1.90 10.15 -19.57
N ILE A 216 1.79 9.64 -18.34
CA ILE A 216 2.92 9.04 -17.63
C ILE A 216 3.30 7.70 -18.26
N SER A 217 2.31 6.85 -18.52
CA SER A 217 2.50 5.51 -19.05
C SER A 217 3.16 5.54 -20.43
N TYR A 218 2.59 6.28 -21.37
CA TYR A 218 3.08 6.38 -22.75
C TYR A 218 4.22 7.40 -22.91
N GLY A 219 4.34 8.36 -22.00
CA GLY A 219 5.25 9.49 -22.14
C GLY A 219 4.79 10.50 -23.20
N GLN A 220 5.62 11.52 -23.41
CA GLN A 220 5.47 12.50 -24.48
C GLN A 220 6.82 12.69 -25.18
N PRO A 221 7.23 11.75 -26.06
CA PRO A 221 8.59 11.76 -26.64
C PRO A 221 8.93 13.04 -27.40
N ASN A 222 7.94 13.66 -28.05
CA ASN A 222 8.12 14.94 -28.76
C ASN A 222 8.42 16.12 -27.82
N LEU A 223 8.15 15.97 -26.53
CA LEU A 223 8.39 16.95 -25.47
C LEU A 223 9.53 16.51 -24.52
N GLY A 224 10.24 15.43 -24.85
CA GLY A 224 11.35 14.92 -24.04
C GLY A 224 10.95 14.02 -22.87
N MET A 225 9.65 13.78 -22.65
CA MET A 225 9.18 12.86 -21.60
C MET A 225 9.16 11.42 -22.13
N THR A 226 10.00 10.55 -21.59
CA THR A 226 10.05 9.13 -21.91
C THR A 226 8.81 8.38 -21.40
N PRO A 227 8.46 7.22 -21.96
CA PRO A 227 7.44 6.35 -21.39
C PRO A 227 7.89 5.77 -20.04
N PHE A 228 7.04 5.82 -19.02
CA PHE A 228 7.32 5.23 -17.71
C PHE A 228 6.57 3.91 -17.47
N GLY A 229 5.51 3.64 -18.22
CA GLY A 229 4.73 2.41 -18.07
C GLY A 229 5.48 1.19 -18.61
N GLY A 230 5.47 0.09 -17.87
CA GLY A 230 6.07 -1.18 -18.26
C GLY A 230 5.64 -1.68 -19.65
N ALA A 231 4.38 -1.44 -20.04
CA ALA A 231 3.87 -1.79 -21.36
C ALA A 231 4.55 -1.05 -22.52
N TYR A 232 5.17 0.10 -22.25
CA TYR A 232 5.83 0.97 -23.22
C TYR A 232 7.36 1.02 -23.05
N GLY A 233 7.91 0.14 -22.21
CA GLY A 233 9.35 0.02 -21.97
C GLY A 233 9.88 0.82 -20.78
N GLY A 234 9.00 1.39 -19.95
CA GLY A 234 9.38 2.01 -18.68
C GLY A 234 9.43 1.01 -17.52
N GLU A 235 9.76 1.49 -16.32
CA GLU A 235 9.99 0.65 -15.13
C GLU A 235 8.77 0.57 -14.20
N LEU A 236 7.78 1.46 -14.35
CA LEU A 236 6.64 1.56 -13.45
C LEU A 236 5.51 0.60 -13.82
N SER A 237 4.96 -0.06 -12.82
CA SER A 237 3.72 -0.81 -12.91
C SER A 237 2.51 0.14 -13.03
N PRO A 238 1.36 -0.36 -13.52
CA PRO A 238 0.13 0.44 -13.59
C PRO A 238 -0.27 1.03 -12.24
N SER A 239 -0.20 0.24 -11.16
CA SER A 239 -0.57 0.69 -9.82
C SER A 239 0.35 1.80 -9.30
N GLU A 240 1.66 1.72 -9.56
CA GLU A 240 2.60 2.77 -9.20
C GLU A 240 2.32 4.09 -9.94
N ILE A 241 1.92 4.03 -11.21
CA ILE A 241 1.49 5.23 -11.95
C ILE A 241 0.20 5.80 -11.33
N GLU A 242 -0.76 4.96 -10.93
CA GLU A 242 -1.97 5.41 -10.24
C GLU A 242 -1.63 6.11 -8.91
N TYR A 243 -0.62 5.65 -8.17
CA TYR A 243 -0.16 6.31 -6.94
C TYR A 243 0.43 7.68 -7.21
N ILE A 244 1.26 7.82 -8.26
CA ILE A 244 1.79 9.11 -8.68
C ILE A 244 0.63 10.06 -9.03
N VAL A 245 -0.37 9.58 -9.80
CA VAL A 245 -1.55 10.38 -10.15
C VAL A 245 -2.34 10.79 -8.90
N ALA A 246 -2.52 9.87 -7.94
CA ALA A 246 -3.19 10.17 -6.67
C ALA A 246 -2.43 11.26 -5.90
N PHE A 247 -1.10 11.14 -5.76
CA PHE A 247 -0.26 12.16 -5.17
C PHE A 247 -0.43 13.52 -5.86
N MET A 248 -0.33 13.58 -7.19
CA MET A 248 -0.51 14.83 -7.94
C MET A 248 -1.89 15.46 -7.68
N ARG A 249 -2.95 14.64 -7.66
CA ARG A 249 -4.33 15.09 -7.43
C ARG A 249 -4.54 15.65 -6.03
N TYR A 250 -4.19 14.88 -5.02
CA TYR A 250 -4.45 15.26 -3.62
C TYR A 250 -3.44 16.26 -3.08
N THR A 251 -2.39 16.59 -3.85
CA THR A 251 -1.41 17.62 -3.49
C THR A 251 -1.64 18.94 -4.22
N TRP A 252 -2.08 18.91 -5.50
CA TRP A 252 -2.15 20.12 -6.33
C TRP A 252 -3.55 20.51 -6.82
N ASP A 253 -4.52 19.59 -6.83
CA ASP A 253 -5.90 19.91 -7.21
C ASP A 253 -6.68 20.38 -5.99
N ASP A 254 -6.88 21.69 -5.86
CA ASP A 254 -7.62 22.32 -4.78
C ASP A 254 -9.13 21.96 -4.75
N ARG A 255 -9.64 21.30 -5.80
CA ARG A 255 -11.01 20.77 -5.85
C ARG A 255 -11.10 19.34 -5.32
N ALA A 256 -9.97 18.66 -5.13
CA ALA A 256 -9.96 17.31 -4.60
C ALA A 256 -10.43 17.33 -3.15
N GLU A 257 -11.54 16.65 -2.87
CA GLU A 257 -11.98 16.41 -1.49
C GLU A 257 -11.02 15.39 -0.87
N ILE A 258 -10.05 15.87 -0.10
CA ILE A 258 -9.09 15.00 0.56
C ILE A 258 -9.79 14.30 1.75
N PRO A 259 -9.87 12.96 1.78
CA PRO A 259 -10.26 12.25 2.98
C PRO A 259 -9.44 12.73 4.18
N ALA A 260 -10.04 12.87 5.37
CA ALA A 260 -9.35 13.45 6.52
C ALA A 260 -8.07 12.68 6.91
N ASP A 261 -8.07 11.37 6.68
CA ASP A 261 -6.94 10.44 6.83
C ASP A 261 -5.87 10.61 5.74
N ALA A 262 -6.23 11.11 4.55
CA ALA A 262 -5.33 11.36 3.43
C ALA A 262 -4.73 12.78 3.45
N ALA A 263 -5.41 13.75 4.07
CA ALA A 263 -4.93 15.14 4.19
C ALA A 263 -3.64 15.25 5.02
N ALA A 264 -3.47 14.36 6.00
CA ALA A 264 -2.24 14.23 6.76
C ALA A 264 -1.10 13.54 5.99
N ALA A 265 -1.41 12.81 4.91
CA ALA A 265 -0.47 11.98 4.17
C ALA A 265 0.10 12.66 2.90
N SER A 266 -0.64 13.61 2.29
CA SER A 266 -0.15 14.37 1.12
C SER A 266 0.71 15.58 1.46
N ALA A 267 0.58 16.10 2.68
CA ALA A 267 1.31 17.25 3.15
C ALA A 267 2.53 16.83 3.96
N ILE A 268 3.64 17.58 3.81
CA ILE A 268 4.67 17.56 4.84
C ILE A 268 4.02 18.08 6.13
N PRO A 269 4.07 17.32 7.25
CA PRO A 269 3.42 17.73 8.48
C PRO A 269 3.86 19.14 8.90
N ALA A 270 2.89 20.03 9.04
CA ALA A 270 3.14 21.36 9.55
C ALA A 270 3.48 21.26 11.04
N LEU A 271 4.57 21.92 11.45
CA LEU A 271 5.01 21.92 12.84
C LEU A 271 4.01 22.70 13.70
N ALA A 272 3.44 22.08 14.73
CA ALA A 272 2.56 22.79 15.66
C ALA A 272 3.34 23.78 16.55
N GLU A 273 2.63 24.75 17.12
CA GLU A 273 3.26 25.75 18.00
C GLU A 273 3.85 25.07 19.26
N GLY A 274 5.16 25.21 19.45
CA GLY A 274 5.89 24.59 20.57
C GLY A 274 6.20 23.10 20.39
N GLU A 275 5.86 22.50 19.26
CA GLU A 275 6.23 21.12 18.94
C GLU A 275 7.72 21.02 18.60
N VAL A 276 8.35 19.96 19.11
CA VAL A 276 9.71 19.58 18.74
C VAL A 276 9.62 18.68 17.51
N PRO A 277 10.25 19.02 16.36
CA PRO A 277 10.26 18.15 15.21
C PRO A 277 11.11 16.90 15.46
N SER A 278 10.78 15.79 14.81
CA SER A 278 11.56 14.53 14.79
C SER A 278 11.94 14.14 13.37
N TYR A 279 12.91 13.23 13.24
CA TYR A 279 13.26 12.68 11.93
C TYR A 279 12.09 11.94 11.30
N GLU A 280 11.51 10.98 12.02
CA GLU A 280 10.43 10.13 11.52
C GLU A 280 9.22 10.92 11.06
N ALA A 281 8.78 11.91 11.84
CA ALA A 281 7.54 12.63 11.57
C ALA A 281 7.71 13.79 10.58
N HIS A 282 8.86 14.48 10.58
CA HIS A 282 9.00 15.75 9.85
C HIS A 282 10.13 15.72 8.83
N ILE A 283 11.37 15.45 9.27
CA ILE A 283 12.55 15.58 8.40
C ILE A 283 12.49 14.55 7.27
N SER A 284 12.09 13.32 7.55
CA SER A 284 12.01 12.25 6.55
C SER A 284 11.06 12.60 5.40
N ALA A 285 9.93 13.28 5.70
CA ALA A 285 8.98 13.73 4.69
C ALA A 285 9.59 14.80 3.78
N ILE A 286 10.34 15.75 4.36
CA ILE A 286 11.02 16.80 3.61
C ILE A 286 12.15 16.21 2.75
N THR A 287 12.99 15.34 3.32
CA THR A 287 14.14 14.78 2.60
C THR A 287 13.71 13.87 1.46
N LYS A 288 12.67 13.05 1.67
CA LYS A 288 12.08 12.23 0.61
C LYS A 288 11.58 13.07 -0.55
N ARG A 289 10.88 14.17 -0.26
CA ARG A 289 10.28 15.02 -1.29
C ARG A 289 11.30 15.86 -2.05
N TYR A 290 12.22 16.52 -1.33
CA TYR A 290 13.08 17.57 -1.87
C TYR A 290 14.55 17.18 -2.05
N CYS A 291 15.02 16.11 -1.41
CA CYS A 291 16.46 15.80 -1.36
C CYS A 291 16.82 14.50 -2.10
N ILE A 292 16.02 13.44 -1.94
CA ILE A 292 16.33 12.09 -2.46
C ILE A 292 16.45 12.04 -4.00
N SER A 293 15.82 12.97 -4.73
CA SER A 293 15.96 13.05 -6.19
C SER A 293 17.44 13.14 -6.63
N CYS A 294 18.26 13.84 -5.86
CA CYS A 294 19.70 14.02 -6.09
C CYS A 294 20.58 13.27 -5.08
N HIS A 295 20.15 13.18 -3.81
CA HIS A 295 20.89 12.52 -2.71
C HIS A 295 20.53 11.04 -2.55
N ARG A 296 20.72 10.27 -3.63
CA ARG A 296 20.51 8.82 -3.68
C ARG A 296 21.67 8.09 -4.37
N GLU A 297 21.66 6.77 -4.27
CA GLU A 297 22.65 5.93 -4.95
C GLU A 297 22.62 6.14 -6.47
N GLY A 298 23.79 6.13 -7.10
CA GLY A 298 23.94 6.29 -8.55
C GLY A 298 23.93 7.73 -9.07
N LYS A 299 23.82 8.74 -8.21
CA LYS A 299 23.96 10.16 -8.57
C LYS A 299 25.30 10.73 -8.11
N GLU A 300 25.81 11.76 -8.79
CA GLU A 300 27.02 12.48 -8.39
C GLU A 300 26.70 13.46 -7.24
N ASN A 301 26.78 12.96 -6.00
CA ASN A 301 26.37 13.70 -4.80
C ASN A 301 27.38 13.58 -3.63
N ASN A 302 28.66 13.34 -3.95
CA ASN A 302 29.73 13.09 -2.96
C ASN A 302 29.46 11.90 -2.02
N ASP A 303 28.72 10.90 -2.51
CA ASP A 303 28.26 9.73 -1.74
C ASP A 303 27.37 10.11 -0.54
N TYR A 304 26.78 11.31 -0.57
CA TYR A 304 25.90 11.80 0.48
C TYR A 304 24.45 11.43 0.16
N LEU A 305 23.98 10.39 0.87
CA LEU A 305 22.63 9.85 0.78
C LEU A 305 21.73 10.45 1.87
N MET A 306 20.43 10.54 1.62
CA MET A 306 19.46 11.08 2.58
C MET A 306 18.23 10.18 2.78
N GLY A 307 18.38 8.87 2.56
CA GLY A 307 17.30 7.88 2.69
C GLY A 307 16.99 7.49 4.14
N SER A 308 17.93 7.71 5.06
CA SER A 308 17.81 7.38 6.48
C SER A 308 18.41 8.45 7.40
N TYR A 309 18.02 8.42 8.68
CA TYR A 309 18.57 9.30 9.72
C TYR A 309 20.11 9.22 9.79
N ALA A 310 20.65 7.99 9.77
CA ALA A 310 22.08 7.75 9.84
C ALA A 310 22.84 8.31 8.63
N GLU A 311 22.27 8.22 7.42
CA GLU A 311 22.87 8.73 6.20
C GLU A 311 22.91 10.26 6.18
N ILE A 312 21.85 10.94 6.64
CA ILE A 312 21.82 12.41 6.73
C ILE A 312 22.95 12.92 7.65
N ILE A 313 23.21 12.23 8.75
CA ILE A 313 24.22 12.67 9.73
C ILE A 313 25.62 12.27 9.26
N ASN A 314 25.81 10.99 8.93
CA ASN A 314 27.12 10.37 8.80
C ASN A 314 27.47 9.96 7.36
N GLY A 315 26.61 10.23 6.38
CA GLY A 315 26.81 9.86 4.98
C GLY A 315 27.78 10.78 4.25
N GLY A 316 28.28 10.32 3.10
CA GLY A 316 29.12 11.12 2.22
C GLY A 316 30.52 11.43 2.73
N LYS A 317 31.30 12.06 1.87
CA LYS A 317 32.74 12.33 2.10
C LYS A 317 33.01 13.41 3.15
N ASN A 318 32.01 14.23 3.48
CA ASN A 318 32.14 15.39 4.36
C ASN A 318 31.47 15.18 5.73
N ALA A 319 31.16 13.94 6.09
CA ALA A 319 30.56 13.62 7.38
C ALA A 319 31.40 14.13 8.58
N PRO A 320 30.76 14.61 9.66
CA PRO A 320 29.32 14.75 9.83
C PRO A 320 28.75 15.97 9.08
N ASN A 321 27.65 15.79 8.34
CA ASN A 321 27.03 16.89 7.59
C ASN A 321 26.12 17.76 8.47
N ILE A 322 25.63 17.19 9.57
CA ILE A 322 24.80 17.88 10.56
C ILE A 322 25.11 17.40 11.98
N VAL A 323 25.16 18.33 12.94
CA VAL A 323 25.53 18.07 14.32
C VAL A 323 24.53 18.76 15.25
N ALA A 324 24.02 18.03 16.25
CA ALA A 324 23.08 18.54 17.25
C ALA A 324 23.59 19.84 17.90
N GLY A 325 22.75 20.87 17.91
CA GLY A 325 23.05 22.18 18.47
C GLY A 325 24.03 23.05 17.67
N ASP A 326 24.57 22.59 16.54
CA ASP A 326 25.50 23.37 15.72
C ASP A 326 24.81 23.97 14.49
N MET A 327 24.51 25.26 14.56
CA MET A 327 23.91 26.04 13.46
C MET A 327 24.86 26.26 12.28
N ASN A 328 26.15 25.97 12.44
CA ASN A 328 27.14 25.99 11.36
C ASN A 328 27.34 24.62 10.72
N SER A 329 26.44 23.67 10.98
CA SER A 329 26.40 22.40 10.26
C SER A 329 26.37 22.62 8.74
N ILE A 330 27.10 21.79 7.99
CA ILE A 330 27.21 21.89 6.52
C ILE A 330 25.83 21.87 5.88
N LEU A 331 24.97 20.92 6.29
CA LEU A 331 23.61 20.79 5.76
C LEU A 331 22.78 22.05 6.01
N LEU A 332 22.85 22.66 7.20
CA LEU A 332 22.10 23.88 7.50
C LEU A 332 22.58 25.06 6.66
N GLN A 333 23.90 25.20 6.45
CA GLN A 333 24.43 26.25 5.59
C GLN A 333 23.97 26.09 4.14
N THR A 334 24.05 24.88 3.60
CA THR A 334 23.74 24.64 2.19
C THR A 334 22.24 24.76 1.88
N ILE A 335 21.33 24.28 2.74
CA ILE A 335 19.88 24.42 2.52
C ILE A 335 19.41 25.88 2.63
N GLN A 336 20.16 26.73 3.34
CA GLN A 336 19.94 28.17 3.41
C GLN A 336 20.52 28.94 2.21
N GLY A 337 21.09 28.22 1.23
CA GLY A 337 21.66 28.80 0.02
C GLY A 337 23.06 29.40 0.20
N ALA A 338 23.78 29.04 1.27
CA ALA A 338 25.16 29.46 1.42
C ALA A 338 26.04 28.74 0.39
N GLU A 339 26.78 29.53 -0.40
CA GLU A 339 27.84 29.02 -1.28
C GLU A 339 29.04 28.60 -0.43
N LEU A 340 29.38 27.31 -0.46
CA LEU A 340 30.60 26.85 0.21
C LEU A 340 31.79 27.15 -0.70
N THR A 341 32.69 28.02 -0.24
CA THR A 341 33.87 28.46 -1.00
C THR A 341 35.15 27.83 -0.47
N GLY A 342 36.08 27.55 -1.39
CA GLY A 342 37.36 26.96 -1.09
C GLY A 342 38.35 27.98 -0.55
N ALA A 343 39.50 27.47 -0.09
CA ALA A 343 40.59 28.32 0.38
C ALA A 343 41.15 29.25 -0.71
N ASP A 344 40.83 28.98 -1.98
CA ASP A 344 41.16 29.75 -3.18
C ASP A 344 40.04 30.73 -3.61
N GLY A 345 38.89 30.71 -2.93
CA GLY A 345 37.73 31.54 -3.26
C GLY A 345 36.85 31.00 -4.38
N GLU A 346 37.09 29.79 -4.89
CA GLU A 346 36.18 29.14 -5.84
C GLU A 346 34.96 28.57 -5.11
N ILE A 347 33.77 28.66 -5.72
CA ILE A 347 32.54 28.04 -5.19
C ILE A 347 32.71 26.52 -5.33
N ILE A 348 32.88 25.82 -4.22
CA ILE A 348 33.02 24.37 -4.16
C ILE A 348 31.65 23.68 -4.22
N HIS A 349 30.61 24.32 -3.68
CA HIS A 349 29.28 23.69 -3.59
C HIS A 349 28.14 24.71 -3.49
N ILE A 350 27.07 24.48 -4.27
CA ILE A 350 25.79 25.20 -4.22
C ILE A 350 24.65 24.17 -4.19
N MET A 351 23.70 24.35 -3.27
CA MET A 351 22.52 23.49 -3.13
C MET A 351 21.24 24.36 -3.10
N PRO A 352 20.21 24.01 -3.89
CA PRO A 352 20.23 22.98 -4.91
C PRO A 352 21.12 23.39 -6.11
N PRO A 353 21.76 22.43 -6.80
CA PRO A 353 22.58 22.73 -7.98
C PRO A 353 21.73 23.33 -9.13
N SER A 354 20.43 23.03 -9.12
CA SER A 354 19.43 23.56 -10.02
C SER A 354 18.06 23.60 -9.34
N GLY A 355 17.21 24.54 -9.77
CA GLY A 355 15.85 24.69 -9.23
C GLY A 355 15.73 25.72 -8.10
N LYS A 356 14.58 25.70 -7.42
CA LYS A 356 14.27 26.67 -6.35
C LYS A 356 14.84 26.20 -5.01
N PRO A 357 15.36 27.12 -4.18
CA PRO A 357 15.72 26.82 -2.80
C PRO A 357 14.55 26.19 -2.03
N LEU A 358 14.90 25.45 -0.98
CA LEU A 358 13.91 24.93 -0.04
C LEU A 358 13.13 26.10 0.58
N LYS A 359 11.83 25.91 0.82
CA LYS A 359 10.99 26.93 1.43
C LYS A 359 11.46 27.22 2.86
N ASP A 360 11.38 28.49 3.27
CA ASP A 360 11.80 28.96 4.60
C ASP A 360 11.12 28.18 5.73
N GLU A 361 9.86 27.78 5.56
CA GLU A 361 9.11 26.98 6.53
C GLU A 361 9.76 25.61 6.80
N TYR A 362 10.31 24.96 5.77
CA TYR A 362 10.98 23.68 5.92
C TYR A 362 12.40 23.84 6.45
N ILE A 363 13.08 24.94 6.09
CA ILE A 363 14.38 25.29 6.68
C ILE A 363 14.22 25.50 8.20
N ASP A 364 13.16 26.18 8.65
CA ASP A 364 12.86 26.37 10.08
C ASP A 364 12.69 25.03 10.81
N VAL A 365 12.03 24.05 10.18
CA VAL A 365 11.89 22.69 10.74
C VAL A 365 13.26 22.03 10.95
N PHE A 366 14.19 22.14 9.99
CA PHE A 366 15.56 21.64 10.16
C PHE A 366 16.30 22.36 11.29
N ILE A 367 16.19 23.69 11.37
CA ILE A 367 16.85 24.49 12.42
C ILE A 367 16.37 24.02 13.81
N ARG A 368 15.05 23.98 14.02
CA ARG A 368 14.46 23.55 15.29
C ARG A 368 14.80 22.12 15.66
N TRP A 369 14.87 21.23 14.66
CA TRP A 369 15.29 19.85 14.87
C TRP A 369 16.73 19.75 15.37
N VAL A 370 17.65 20.54 14.79
CA VAL A 370 19.05 20.60 15.25
C VAL A 370 19.16 21.22 16.63
N GLU A 371 18.43 22.30 16.91
CA GLU A 371 18.39 22.95 18.23
C GLU A 371 17.89 22.00 19.32
N ALA A 372 16.90 21.17 19.00
CA ALA A 372 16.33 20.20 19.93
C ALA A 372 17.21 18.94 20.14
N GLY A 373 18.35 18.84 19.47
CA GLY A 373 19.25 17.68 19.60
C GLY A 373 18.97 16.54 18.64
N MET A 374 18.22 16.80 17.55
CA MET A 374 17.93 15.88 16.45
C MET A 374 17.26 14.56 16.89
N PRO A 375 16.11 14.58 17.59
CA PRO A 375 15.41 13.34 17.95
C PRO A 375 15.04 12.54 16.69
N GLU A 376 15.28 11.23 16.74
CA GLU A 376 15.01 10.35 15.62
C GLU A 376 13.50 10.02 15.59
N THR A 377 12.96 9.62 16.74
CA THR A 377 11.57 9.17 16.84
C THR A 377 10.61 10.27 17.33
N ALA A 378 9.31 10.11 17.04
CA ALA A 378 8.29 11.03 17.55
C ALA A 378 8.21 11.01 19.09
N ASP A 379 8.44 9.86 19.72
CA ASP A 379 8.43 9.72 21.18
C ASP A 379 9.59 10.48 21.85
N GLU A 380 10.78 10.42 21.25
CA GLU A 380 11.94 11.21 21.71
C GLU A 380 11.67 12.71 21.63
N ALA A 381 11.08 13.17 20.53
CA ALA A 381 10.72 14.57 20.35
C ALA A 381 9.64 15.03 21.35
N ALA A 382 8.61 14.21 21.58
CA ALA A 382 7.58 14.50 22.58
C ALA A 382 8.15 14.61 24.01
N ALA A 383 9.13 13.76 24.35
CA ALA A 383 9.82 13.84 25.63
C ALA A 383 10.60 15.16 25.81
N LEU A 384 11.12 15.73 24.73
CA LEU A 384 11.84 17.02 24.77
C LEU A 384 10.88 18.21 24.88
N GLY A 385 9.72 18.15 24.21
CA GLY A 385 8.69 19.19 24.29
C GLY A 385 8.07 19.35 25.69
N THR A 386 7.97 18.26 26.46
CA THR A 386 7.44 18.30 27.84
C THR A 386 8.42 18.85 28.88
N ASN A 387 9.73 18.79 28.61
CA ASN A 387 10.77 19.29 29.50
C ASN A 387 11.04 20.80 29.37
N GLY A 388 10.49 21.46 28.33
CA GLY A 388 10.55 22.92 28.13
C GLY A 388 9.55 23.71 28.96
N ALA A 389 8.53 23.06 29.54
CA ALA A 389 7.55 23.66 30.44
C ALA A 389 7.95 23.44 31.91
N SER A 390 9.15 23.89 32.30
CA SER A 390 9.48 24.00 33.73
C SER A 390 8.85 25.27 34.32
N GLU A 391 8.22 25.10 35.47
CA GLU A 391 7.43 26.06 36.24
C GLU A 391 8.09 27.45 36.38
N PRO A 392 7.30 28.54 36.49
CA PRO A 392 7.85 29.85 36.79
C PRO A 392 8.57 29.76 38.14
N THR A 393 9.88 30.00 38.10
CA THR A 393 10.74 30.00 39.28
C THR A 393 10.21 31.05 40.25
N GLU A 394 9.69 30.61 41.38
CA GLU A 394 9.28 31.48 42.49
C GLU A 394 10.54 32.22 42.95
N ALA A 395 10.57 33.53 42.73
CA ALA A 395 11.67 34.38 43.13
C ALA A 395 11.76 34.40 44.67
N GLU A 396 12.83 33.81 45.20
CA GLU A 396 13.18 33.90 46.61
C GLU A 396 13.60 35.36 46.91
N VAL A 397 12.73 36.09 47.60
CA VAL A 397 12.96 37.45 48.07
C VAL A 397 13.92 37.38 49.27
N GLU A 398 15.17 37.73 49.04
CA GLU A 398 16.19 37.92 50.07
C GLU A 398 15.88 39.21 50.87
N GLU A 399 15.30 39.08 52.06
CA GLU A 399 15.17 40.16 53.03
C GLU A 399 16.57 40.59 53.52
N THR A 400 16.97 41.81 53.19
CA THR A 400 18.11 42.49 53.80
C THR A 400 17.69 43.18 55.09
N PRO A 401 18.43 43.06 56.21
CA PRO A 401 18.09 43.77 57.43
C PRO A 401 18.59 45.21 57.36
N ALA A 402 17.69 46.16 57.61
CA ALA A 402 18.01 47.57 57.80
C ALA A 402 18.54 47.84 59.24
N PRO A 403 19.37 48.89 59.45
CA PRO A 403 20.15 49.10 60.67
C PRO A 403 19.36 49.50 61.92
#